data_AF-A0AAE4C4Y0-F1
#
_entry.id   AF-A0AAE4C4Y0-F1
#
_cell.length_a   1.000
_cell.length_b   1.000
_cell.length_c   1.000
_cell.angle_alpha   90.00
_cell.angle_beta   90.00
_cell.angle_gamma   90.00
#
_symmetry.space_group_name_H-M   'P 1'
#
loop_
_entity.id
_entity.type
_entity.pdbx_description
1 polymer ?
#
loop_
_entity_poly.entity_id
_entity_poly.type
_entity_poly.pdbx_seq_one_letter_code
_entity_poly.pdbx_strand_id
1 'polypeptide(L)'
;MEKIFFAILLVLLSNGCFAQSEQSLIENCIQNYINGTSYNEPDRISEAFYAEANLFLSHKEKPLWIVPVSEYVNWFQKGKKGEFNGRIGKIISIEYFNDIAVAKAEILIPEKKQEFMDMFLLKKIDGKWKIISKSASSKASNKTGKKILFIVSNAHYYGKSTISTGNSFAEIVNAYDTFVNSGYTVDFVSPKGGDIPLAYINTSDSLQKQYLYNQDFMYAIKYTLNPKQIDYRNYKAVHYIGGGSAMYDVPENSDIQRIAMQVYEDNKGIISSVCHGTAGIVNLRTKNGKFLVQGKTISGYPDSFEKQDGEYFKHFPFLIQKTIEQRGGTFKFSKGNVSHVEQDGRIITGQNFQSSNGVALKIIEWLEKNK
;
A
#
# COMPACT_ATOMS: atom_id res chain seq x y z
N MET A 1 -39.79 -53.42 24.91
CA MET A 1 -39.50 -53.45 23.46
C MET A 1 -39.30 -52.03 23.00
N GLU A 2 -38.03 -51.69 22.79
CA GLU A 2 -37.50 -50.39 22.41
C GLU A 2 -37.90 -50.01 20.98
N LYS A 3 -38.11 -48.72 20.71
CA LYS A 3 -37.97 -48.15 19.37
C LYS A 3 -37.18 -46.86 19.48
N ILE A 4 -35.91 -46.95 19.13
CA ILE A 4 -34.96 -45.84 19.01
C ILE A 4 -35.20 -45.18 17.65
N PHE A 5 -35.53 -43.88 17.65
CA PHE A 5 -35.54 -43.05 16.44
C PHE A 5 -34.14 -42.46 16.23
N PHE A 6 -33.48 -42.86 15.16
CA PHE A 6 -32.21 -42.27 14.72
C PHE A 6 -32.50 -41.09 13.77
N ALA A 7 -32.21 -39.87 14.21
CA ALA A 7 -32.21 -38.69 13.34
C ALA A 7 -30.79 -38.51 12.77
N ILE A 8 -30.65 -38.68 11.46
CA ILE A 8 -29.40 -38.42 10.74
C ILE A 8 -29.33 -36.91 10.45
N LEU A 9 -28.42 -36.22 11.15
CA LEU A 9 -28.10 -34.81 10.90
C LEU A 9 -27.08 -34.74 9.74
N LEU A 10 -27.52 -34.30 8.56
CA LEU A 10 -26.65 -34.06 7.41
C LEU A 10 -25.94 -32.70 7.61
N VAL A 11 -24.66 -32.72 7.98
CA VAL A 11 -23.82 -31.52 8.00
C VAL A 11 -23.29 -31.28 6.60
N LEU A 12 -23.88 -30.32 5.88
CA LEU A 12 -23.34 -29.78 4.64
C LEU A 12 -22.12 -28.91 4.95
N LEU A 13 -20.93 -29.47 4.78
CA LEU A 13 -19.69 -28.72 4.70
C LEU A 13 -19.65 -27.96 3.37
N SER A 14 -20.02 -26.68 3.38
CA SER A 14 -19.78 -25.79 2.26
C SER A 14 -18.29 -25.45 2.21
N ASN A 15 -17.54 -26.19 1.40
CA ASN A 15 -16.24 -25.74 0.93
C ASN A 15 -16.46 -24.51 0.04
N GLY A 16 -16.31 -23.32 0.62
CA GLY A 16 -16.28 -22.08 -0.13
C GLY A 16 -15.04 -22.04 -1.02
N CYS A 17 -15.17 -22.46 -2.28
CA CYS A 17 -14.18 -22.16 -3.30
C CYS A 17 -14.28 -20.67 -3.61
N PHE A 18 -13.35 -19.86 -3.09
CA PHE A 18 -13.25 -18.46 -3.46
C PHE A 18 -12.75 -18.41 -4.91
N ALA A 19 -13.66 -18.18 -5.87
CA ALA A 19 -13.29 -17.92 -7.24
C ALA A 19 -12.40 -16.66 -7.29
N GLN A 20 -11.25 -16.77 -7.95
CA GLN A 20 -10.36 -15.64 -8.15
C GLN A 20 -11.03 -14.62 -9.07
N SER A 21 -11.00 -13.33 -8.70
CA SER A 21 -11.55 -12.28 -9.55
C SER A 21 -10.74 -12.14 -10.85
N GLU A 22 -11.37 -11.69 -11.93
CA GLU A 22 -10.66 -11.38 -13.19
C GLU A 22 -9.51 -10.41 -12.95
N GLN A 23 -9.74 -9.39 -12.12
CA GLN A 23 -8.73 -8.46 -11.65
C GLN A 23 -7.50 -9.18 -11.10
N SER A 24 -7.68 -10.14 -10.19
CA SER A 24 -6.56 -10.89 -9.60
C SER A 24 -5.88 -11.84 -10.60
N LEU A 25 -6.62 -12.39 -11.56
CA LEU A 25 -6.03 -13.21 -12.63
C LEU A 25 -5.16 -12.37 -13.58
N ILE A 26 -5.61 -11.15 -13.93
CA ILE A 26 -4.84 -10.20 -14.73
C ILE A 26 -3.59 -9.74 -13.96
N GLU A 27 -3.72 -9.42 -12.67
CA GLU A 27 -2.59 -9.08 -11.79
C GLU A 27 -1.53 -10.18 -11.80
N ASN A 28 -1.93 -11.45 -11.68
CA ASN A 28 -0.99 -12.57 -11.71
C ASN A 28 -0.27 -12.71 -13.06
N CYS A 29 -0.97 -12.49 -14.18
CA CYS A 29 -0.37 -12.47 -15.50
C CYS A 29 0.73 -11.41 -15.60
N ILE A 30 0.44 -10.17 -15.18
CA ILE A 30 1.40 -9.07 -15.20
C ILE A 30 2.52 -9.30 -14.17
N GLN A 31 2.21 -9.89 -13.02
CA GLN A 31 3.21 -10.21 -12.00
C GLN A 31 4.17 -11.31 -12.46
N ASN A 32 3.72 -12.23 -13.33
CA ASN A 32 4.60 -13.18 -14.00
C ASN A 32 5.59 -12.48 -14.94
N TYR A 33 5.12 -11.49 -15.71
CA TYR A 33 6.02 -10.64 -16.49
C TYR A 33 7.01 -9.87 -15.59
N ILE A 34 6.52 -9.19 -14.56
CA ILE A 34 7.35 -8.39 -13.65
C ILE A 34 8.41 -9.27 -12.98
N ASN A 35 8.00 -10.35 -12.33
CA ASN A 35 8.94 -11.21 -11.62
C ASN A 35 9.87 -11.96 -12.58
N GLY A 36 9.34 -12.45 -13.70
CA GLY A 36 10.15 -13.14 -14.70
C GLY A 36 11.27 -12.25 -15.23
N THR A 37 10.97 -10.99 -15.52
CA THR A 37 11.99 -10.02 -15.94
C THR A 37 12.89 -9.58 -14.80
N SER A 38 12.44 -9.57 -13.54
CA SER A 38 13.23 -9.13 -12.39
C SER A 38 14.19 -10.19 -11.84
N TYR A 39 13.90 -11.47 -12.07
CA TYR A 39 14.64 -12.61 -11.51
C TYR A 39 15.21 -13.55 -12.59
N ASN A 40 15.31 -13.09 -13.84
CA ASN A 40 15.85 -13.85 -14.97
C ASN A 40 15.15 -15.21 -15.17
N GLU A 41 13.81 -15.23 -15.14
CA GLU A 41 13.01 -16.45 -15.30
C GLU A 41 12.28 -16.44 -16.66
N PRO A 42 12.94 -16.86 -17.76
CA PRO A 42 12.37 -16.80 -19.11
C PRO A 42 11.05 -17.58 -19.24
N ASP A 43 10.93 -18.73 -18.56
CA ASP A 43 9.70 -19.54 -18.56
C ASP A 43 8.49 -18.76 -18.03
N ARG A 44 8.72 -17.94 -17.00
CA ARG A 44 7.68 -17.12 -16.37
C ARG A 44 7.29 -15.94 -17.23
N ILE A 45 8.26 -15.35 -17.95
CA ILE A 45 7.99 -14.33 -18.97
C ILE A 45 7.13 -14.96 -20.07
N SER A 46 7.54 -16.10 -20.63
CA SER A 46 6.76 -16.82 -21.66
C SER A 46 5.35 -17.15 -21.21
N GLU A 47 5.15 -17.56 -19.95
CA GLU A 47 3.81 -17.85 -19.43
C GLU A 47 2.92 -16.59 -19.31
N ALA A 48 3.49 -15.40 -19.19
CA ALA A 48 2.72 -14.16 -19.18
C ALA A 48 2.22 -13.75 -20.58
N PHE A 49 2.91 -14.14 -21.64
CA PHE A 49 2.62 -13.70 -23.00
C PHE A 49 1.90 -14.76 -23.84
N TYR A 50 1.15 -14.26 -24.82
CA TYR A 50 0.74 -15.05 -25.97
C TYR A 50 1.94 -15.29 -26.90
N ALA A 51 2.06 -16.45 -27.53
CA ALA A 51 3.29 -16.88 -28.21
C ALA A 51 3.69 -15.95 -29.37
N GLU A 52 2.70 -15.39 -30.08
CA GLU A 52 2.89 -14.46 -31.19
C GLU A 52 2.83 -12.98 -30.78
N ALA A 53 2.86 -12.68 -29.48
CA ALA A 53 2.85 -11.31 -29.00
C ALA A 53 4.11 -10.55 -29.46
N ASN A 54 3.92 -9.26 -29.74
CA ASN A 54 5.00 -8.35 -30.09
C ASN A 54 5.13 -7.23 -29.06
N LEU A 55 6.37 -6.81 -28.84
CA LEU A 55 6.70 -5.60 -28.12
C LEU A 55 6.99 -4.48 -29.12
N PHE A 56 6.48 -3.28 -28.81
CA PHE A 56 6.67 -2.06 -29.60
C PHE A 56 7.56 -1.11 -28.80
N LEU A 57 8.84 -1.13 -29.11
CA LEU A 57 9.89 -0.40 -28.41
C LEU A 57 10.52 0.66 -29.31
N SER A 58 11.47 1.43 -28.77
CA SER A 58 12.24 2.40 -29.55
C SER A 58 13.67 2.52 -29.03
N HIS A 59 14.59 2.87 -29.93
CA HIS A 59 15.93 3.35 -29.60
C HIS A 59 16.36 4.42 -30.63
N LYS A 60 17.51 5.07 -30.41
CA LYS A 60 17.96 6.23 -31.20
C LYS A 60 17.91 6.04 -32.73
N GLU A 61 18.22 4.84 -33.20
CA GLU A 61 18.32 4.51 -34.63
C GLU A 61 17.03 3.90 -35.20
N LYS A 62 16.13 3.42 -34.34
CA LYS A 62 14.89 2.74 -34.74
C LYS A 62 13.74 3.25 -33.88
N PRO A 63 12.99 4.27 -34.36
CA PRO A 63 11.90 4.88 -33.60
C PRO A 63 10.72 3.91 -33.37
N LEU A 64 10.57 2.90 -34.24
CA LEU A 64 9.66 1.77 -34.04
C LEU A 64 10.41 0.45 -34.21
N TRP A 65 10.73 -0.18 -33.09
CA TRP A 65 11.33 -1.50 -33.03
C TRP A 65 10.30 -2.51 -32.57
N ILE A 66 9.82 -3.33 -33.52
CA ILE A 66 8.95 -4.46 -33.25
C ILE A 66 9.83 -5.65 -32.85
N VAL A 67 9.59 -6.19 -31.65
CA VAL A 67 10.33 -7.30 -31.06
C VAL A 67 9.37 -8.45 -30.76
N PRO A 68 9.49 -9.61 -31.42
CA PRO A 68 8.74 -10.80 -31.04
C PRO A 68 9.03 -11.20 -29.59
N VAL A 69 8.04 -11.69 -28.87
CA VAL A 69 8.24 -12.11 -27.47
C VAL A 69 9.33 -13.17 -27.32
N SER A 70 9.49 -14.06 -28.30
CA SER A 70 10.56 -15.07 -28.32
C SER A 70 11.95 -14.44 -28.28
N GLU A 71 12.17 -13.32 -28.97
CA GLU A 71 13.41 -12.55 -28.92
C GLU A 71 13.57 -11.86 -27.56
N TYR A 72 12.49 -11.24 -27.06
CA TYR A 72 12.51 -10.55 -25.77
C TYR A 72 12.85 -11.49 -24.60
N VAL A 73 12.28 -12.70 -24.58
CA VAL A 73 12.54 -13.73 -23.56
C VAL A 73 14.02 -14.13 -23.55
N ASN A 74 14.67 -14.19 -24.72
CA ASN A 74 16.09 -14.54 -24.83
C ASN A 74 17.02 -13.53 -24.13
N TRP A 75 16.59 -12.27 -23.95
CA TRP A 75 17.39 -11.27 -23.24
C TRP A 75 17.64 -11.64 -21.77
N PHE A 76 16.80 -12.50 -21.19
CA PHE A 76 16.87 -12.92 -19.79
C PHE A 76 17.51 -14.30 -19.59
N GLN A 77 17.94 -15.00 -20.66
CA GLN A 77 18.56 -16.32 -20.55
C GLN A 77 19.99 -16.30 -20.01
N LYS A 78 20.71 -15.18 -20.20
CA LYS A 78 22.11 -15.05 -19.74
C LYS A 78 22.21 -14.80 -18.24
N GLY A 79 21.15 -14.29 -17.61
CA GLY A 79 21.12 -14.08 -16.17
C GLY A 79 20.96 -15.39 -15.42
N LYS A 80 21.43 -15.45 -14.17
CA LYS A 80 21.19 -16.60 -13.31
C LYS A 80 19.72 -16.64 -12.91
N LYS A 81 19.04 -17.76 -13.18
CA LYS A 81 17.62 -17.97 -12.83
C LYS A 81 17.41 -17.80 -11.32
N GLY A 82 16.42 -16.99 -10.95
CA GLY A 82 16.08 -16.65 -9.56
C GLY A 82 16.91 -15.53 -8.95
N GLU A 83 17.94 -15.02 -9.65
CA GLU A 83 18.75 -13.90 -9.17
C GLU A 83 18.11 -12.56 -9.52
N PHE A 84 17.92 -11.71 -8.52
CA PHE A 84 17.40 -10.35 -8.71
C PHE A 84 18.37 -9.50 -9.54
N ASN A 85 17.90 -8.93 -10.65
CA ASN A 85 18.73 -8.17 -11.59
C ASN A 85 18.58 -6.64 -11.49
N GLY A 86 18.02 -6.15 -10.39
CA GLY A 86 17.87 -4.70 -10.14
C GLY A 86 16.60 -4.08 -10.73
N ARG A 87 15.76 -4.84 -11.45
CA ARG A 87 14.47 -4.36 -11.97
C ARG A 87 13.41 -4.45 -10.89
N ILE A 88 12.82 -3.34 -10.51
CA ILE A 88 11.72 -3.26 -9.53
C ILE A 88 10.44 -2.96 -10.29
N GLY A 89 9.55 -3.94 -10.41
CA GLY A 89 8.26 -3.74 -11.06
C GLY A 89 7.12 -3.40 -10.12
N LYS A 90 6.19 -2.57 -10.60
CA LYS A 90 4.93 -2.23 -9.92
C LYS A 90 3.80 -2.11 -10.94
N ILE A 91 2.67 -2.76 -10.67
CA ILE A 91 1.44 -2.53 -11.44
C ILE A 91 0.91 -1.14 -11.08
N ILE A 92 0.59 -0.34 -12.09
CA ILE A 92 0.10 1.02 -11.95
C ILE A 92 -1.41 1.08 -12.12
N SER A 93 -1.96 0.39 -13.12
CA SER A 93 -3.40 0.27 -13.33
C SER A 93 -3.76 -0.96 -14.15
N ILE A 94 -4.98 -1.45 -13.97
CA ILE A 94 -5.62 -2.50 -14.76
C ILE A 94 -7.06 -2.06 -15.02
N GLU A 95 -7.50 -2.16 -16.27
CA GLU A 95 -8.88 -1.99 -16.68
C GLU A 95 -9.26 -3.17 -17.59
N TYR A 96 -10.44 -3.75 -17.39
CA TYR A 96 -10.88 -4.90 -18.18
C TYR A 96 -12.35 -4.83 -18.54
N PHE A 97 -12.69 -5.52 -19.62
CA PHE A 97 -14.05 -5.71 -20.09
C PHE A 97 -14.17 -7.10 -20.69
N ASN A 98 -14.99 -7.97 -20.08
CA ASN A 98 -15.12 -9.38 -20.47
C ASN A 98 -13.76 -10.09 -20.59
N ASP A 99 -13.34 -10.40 -21.81
CA ASP A 99 -12.15 -11.17 -22.15
C ASP A 99 -10.97 -10.32 -22.66
N ILE A 100 -11.05 -8.99 -22.53
CA ILE A 100 -9.96 -8.06 -22.86
C ILE A 100 -9.58 -7.20 -21.65
N ALA A 101 -8.31 -6.81 -21.58
CA ALA A 101 -7.83 -5.89 -20.57
C ALA A 101 -6.70 -4.99 -21.09
N VAL A 102 -6.56 -3.84 -20.47
CA VAL A 102 -5.40 -2.96 -20.61
C VAL A 102 -4.76 -2.78 -19.25
N ALA A 103 -3.43 -2.68 -19.23
CA ALA A 103 -2.72 -2.47 -17.98
C ALA A 103 -1.48 -1.61 -18.17
N LYS A 104 -1.06 -0.97 -17.08
CA LYS A 104 0.20 -0.24 -16.97
C LYS A 104 1.06 -0.87 -15.89
N ALA A 105 2.36 -1.02 -16.14
CA ALA A 105 3.34 -1.33 -15.11
C ALA A 105 4.55 -0.41 -15.21
N GLU A 106 5.02 0.05 -14.06
CA GLU A 106 6.30 0.72 -13.92
C GLU A 106 7.40 -0.32 -13.72
N ILE A 107 8.50 -0.20 -14.46
CA ILE A 107 9.74 -0.92 -14.18
C ILE A 107 10.84 0.09 -13.86
N LEU A 108 11.25 0.13 -12.60
CA LEU A 108 12.31 0.99 -12.10
C LEU A 108 13.64 0.23 -12.09
N ILE A 109 14.71 0.88 -12.55
CA ILE A 109 16.10 0.40 -12.43
C ILE A 109 16.92 1.49 -11.75
N PRO A 110 16.97 1.52 -10.40
CA PRO A 110 17.55 2.62 -9.63
C PRO A 110 19.03 2.88 -9.97
N GLU A 111 19.83 1.83 -10.15
CA GLU A 111 21.25 1.94 -10.48
C GLU A 111 21.50 2.64 -11.82
N LYS A 112 20.54 2.52 -12.76
CA LYS A 112 20.59 3.19 -14.06
C LYS A 112 19.87 4.54 -14.07
N LYS A 113 19.28 4.96 -12.93
CA LYS A 113 18.46 6.17 -12.81
C LYS A 113 17.39 6.24 -13.91
N GLN A 114 16.75 5.11 -14.19
CA GLN A 114 15.83 4.97 -15.31
C GLN A 114 14.55 4.29 -14.84
N GLU A 115 13.42 4.82 -15.27
CA GLU A 115 12.13 4.16 -15.12
C GLU A 115 11.47 3.98 -16.47
N PHE A 116 10.82 2.83 -16.62
CA PHE A 116 10.05 2.46 -17.79
C PHE A 116 8.57 2.46 -17.43
N MET A 117 7.74 2.94 -18.35
CA MET A 117 6.31 2.68 -18.34
C MET A 117 6.01 1.65 -19.42
N ASP A 118 5.54 0.50 -18.97
CA ASP A 118 5.09 -0.60 -19.81
C ASP A 118 3.57 -0.56 -19.91
N MET A 119 3.03 -0.56 -21.13
CA MET A 119 1.60 -0.64 -21.38
C MET A 119 1.27 -1.94 -22.08
N PHE A 120 0.22 -2.63 -21.63
CA PHE A 120 -0.15 -3.96 -22.09
C PHE A 120 -1.56 -3.96 -22.67
N LEU A 121 -1.74 -4.69 -23.77
CA LEU A 121 -3.03 -5.23 -24.15
C LEU A 121 -3.04 -6.72 -23.79
N LEU A 122 -4.09 -7.14 -23.10
CA LEU A 122 -4.28 -8.52 -22.68
C LEU A 122 -5.57 -9.09 -23.23
N LYS A 123 -5.57 -10.41 -23.44
CA LYS A 123 -6.76 -11.18 -23.81
C LYS A 123 -6.84 -12.44 -22.96
N LYS A 124 -8.07 -12.83 -22.62
CA LYS A 124 -8.35 -14.13 -22.03
C LYS A 124 -8.49 -15.17 -23.13
N ILE A 125 -7.57 -16.12 -23.18
CA ILE A 125 -7.47 -17.18 -24.19
C ILE A 125 -7.48 -18.51 -23.43
N ASP A 126 -8.41 -19.40 -23.78
CA ASP A 126 -8.59 -20.70 -23.12
C ASP A 126 -8.68 -20.59 -21.58
N GLY A 127 -9.41 -19.57 -21.11
CA GLY A 127 -9.61 -19.29 -19.69
C GLY A 127 -8.43 -18.62 -18.97
N LYS A 128 -7.31 -18.35 -19.66
CA LYS A 128 -6.11 -17.72 -19.08
C LYS A 128 -5.85 -16.34 -19.67
N TRP A 129 -5.49 -15.38 -18.83
CA TRP A 129 -5.04 -14.06 -19.30
C TRP A 129 -3.64 -14.12 -19.86
N LYS A 130 -3.45 -13.56 -21.05
CA LYS A 130 -2.17 -13.46 -21.75
C LYS A 130 -1.95 -12.04 -22.25
N ILE A 131 -0.72 -11.55 -22.15
CA ILE A 131 -0.28 -10.33 -22.80
C ILE A 131 -0.17 -10.61 -24.30
N ILE A 132 -0.98 -9.94 -25.12
CA ILE A 132 -0.98 -10.09 -26.58
C ILE A 132 -0.20 -8.99 -27.30
N SER A 133 0.02 -7.86 -26.62
CA SER A 133 0.83 -6.75 -27.12
C SER A 133 1.36 -5.92 -25.96
N LYS A 134 2.56 -5.37 -26.12
CA LYS A 134 3.17 -4.48 -25.13
C LYS A 134 3.87 -3.32 -25.82
N SER A 135 3.72 -2.11 -25.33
CA SER A 135 4.60 -1.00 -25.65
C SER A 135 5.39 -0.57 -24.41
N ALA A 136 6.51 0.10 -24.62
CA ALA A 136 7.25 0.71 -23.51
C ALA A 136 7.97 1.97 -23.93
N SER A 137 8.10 2.88 -22.98
CA SER A 137 9.02 4.01 -23.07
C SER A 137 9.68 4.22 -21.72
N SER A 138 10.77 4.99 -21.72
CA SER A 138 11.54 5.25 -20.50
C SER A 138 11.85 6.73 -20.36
N LYS A 139 12.11 7.13 -19.13
CA LYS A 139 12.66 8.45 -18.79
C LYS A 139 13.68 8.32 -17.66
N ALA A 140 14.48 9.37 -17.49
CA ALA A 140 15.32 9.50 -16.30
C ALA A 140 14.45 9.53 -15.04
N SER A 141 14.93 8.90 -13.97
CA SER A 141 14.23 8.78 -12.70
C SER A 141 15.14 9.13 -11.53
N ASN A 142 14.58 9.82 -10.54
CA ASN A 142 15.20 10.05 -9.23
C ASN A 142 14.78 9.00 -8.20
N LYS A 143 13.94 8.02 -8.57
CA LYS A 143 13.43 7.03 -7.63
C LYS A 143 14.53 6.12 -7.12
N THR A 144 14.54 5.93 -5.81
CA THR A 144 15.58 5.22 -5.07
C THR A 144 15.37 3.70 -5.00
N GLY A 145 14.17 3.23 -5.36
CA GLY A 145 13.73 1.85 -5.12
C GLY A 145 13.31 1.57 -3.67
N LYS A 146 13.46 2.55 -2.75
CA LYS A 146 13.01 2.42 -1.36
C LYS A 146 11.51 2.68 -1.27
N LYS A 147 10.81 1.88 -0.46
CA LYS A 147 9.36 1.96 -0.30
C LYS A 147 8.90 2.39 1.09
N ILE A 148 7.77 3.10 1.12
CA ILE A 148 7.00 3.46 2.31
C ILE A 148 5.62 2.80 2.22
N LEU A 149 5.18 2.16 3.29
CA LEU A 149 3.87 1.52 3.35
C LEU A 149 2.87 2.43 4.06
N PHE A 150 1.90 2.95 3.33
CA PHE A 150 0.79 3.70 3.90
C PHE A 150 -0.28 2.73 4.40
N ILE A 151 -0.65 2.86 5.67
CA ILE A 151 -1.68 2.06 6.31
C ILE A 151 -2.94 2.92 6.43
N VAL A 152 -4.02 2.43 5.83
CA VAL A 152 -5.33 3.09 5.71
C VAL A 152 -6.44 2.12 6.11
N SER A 153 -7.64 2.63 6.40
CA SER A 153 -8.77 1.83 6.85
C SER A 153 -9.84 1.65 5.77
N ASN A 154 -10.52 0.50 5.78
CA ASN A 154 -11.73 0.24 4.98
C ASN A 154 -13.02 0.69 5.69
N ALA A 155 -12.94 1.34 6.86
CA ALA A 155 -14.12 1.68 7.66
C ALA A 155 -14.87 2.91 7.12
N HIS A 156 -16.07 2.69 6.58
CA HIS A 156 -16.93 3.75 6.02
C HIS A 156 -17.76 4.50 7.07
N TYR A 157 -17.92 3.94 8.26
CA TYR A 157 -18.77 4.49 9.32
C TYR A 157 -18.06 4.46 10.68
N TYR A 158 -18.48 5.35 11.59
CA TYR A 158 -18.03 5.30 12.98
C TYR A 158 -18.63 4.09 13.69
N GLY A 159 -17.85 3.02 13.86
CA GLY A 159 -18.29 1.78 14.50
C GLY A 159 -19.48 1.15 13.79
N LYS A 160 -20.55 0.87 14.55
CA LYS A 160 -21.81 0.31 14.01
C LYS A 160 -22.86 1.38 13.69
N SER A 161 -22.48 2.66 13.70
CA SER A 161 -23.40 3.76 13.40
C SER A 161 -23.62 3.94 11.90
N THR A 162 -24.52 4.85 11.54
CA THR A 162 -24.75 5.31 10.16
C THR A 162 -23.97 6.59 9.83
N ILE A 163 -23.15 7.10 10.76
CA ILE A 163 -22.38 8.33 10.57
C ILE A 163 -21.15 8.00 9.73
N SER A 164 -21.03 8.60 8.55
CA SER A 164 -19.92 8.35 7.64
C SER A 164 -18.59 8.89 8.18
N THR A 165 -17.51 8.20 7.85
CA THR A 165 -16.14 8.62 8.10
C THR A 165 -15.25 8.25 6.91
N GLY A 166 -13.97 8.58 6.98
CA GLY A 166 -13.01 8.24 5.94
C GLY A 166 -11.58 8.46 6.36
N ASN A 167 -10.67 8.08 5.48
CA ASN A 167 -9.25 8.39 5.58
C ASN A 167 -9.06 9.85 5.17
N SER A 168 -8.23 10.60 5.89
CA SER A 168 -8.02 12.01 5.59
C SER A 168 -7.29 12.18 4.25
N PHE A 169 -7.99 12.68 3.23
CA PHE A 169 -7.41 12.85 1.90
C PHE A 169 -6.24 13.84 1.94
N ALA A 170 -6.37 14.91 2.72
CA ALA A 170 -5.31 15.87 2.96
C ALA A 170 -4.06 15.21 3.56
N GLU A 171 -4.20 14.34 4.56
CA GLU A 171 -3.05 13.63 5.16
C GLU A 171 -2.36 12.70 4.16
N ILE A 172 -3.15 11.96 3.37
CA ILE A 172 -2.63 11.09 2.31
C ILE A 172 -1.83 11.91 1.31
N VAL A 173 -2.41 12.94 0.69
CA VAL A 173 -1.75 13.62 -0.44
C VAL A 173 -0.53 14.41 0.02
N ASN A 174 -0.57 15.03 1.21
CA ASN A 174 0.57 15.79 1.72
C ASN A 174 1.76 14.87 2.00
N ALA A 175 1.53 13.70 2.62
CA ALA A 175 2.60 12.73 2.86
C ALA A 175 3.07 12.06 1.56
N TYR A 176 2.13 11.62 0.71
CA TYR A 176 2.42 10.95 -0.55
C TYR A 176 3.28 11.82 -1.48
N ASP A 177 2.88 13.07 -1.69
CA ASP A 177 3.60 14.02 -2.53
C ASP A 177 5.03 14.24 -2.03
N THR A 178 5.18 14.42 -0.72
CA THR A 178 6.48 14.60 -0.08
C THR A 178 7.40 13.41 -0.35
N PHE A 179 6.90 12.17 -0.19
CA PHE A 179 7.69 10.96 -0.44
C PHE A 179 8.06 10.77 -1.91
N VAL A 180 7.09 10.94 -2.82
CA VAL A 180 7.32 10.75 -4.26
C VAL A 180 8.30 11.78 -4.81
N ASN A 181 8.19 13.04 -4.39
CA ASN A 181 9.14 14.08 -4.78
C ASN A 181 10.55 13.82 -4.25
N SER A 182 10.70 13.11 -3.13
CA SER A 182 11.99 12.62 -2.61
C SER A 182 12.43 11.27 -3.18
N GLY A 183 11.76 10.74 -4.21
CA GLY A 183 12.16 9.53 -4.92
C GLY A 183 11.81 8.22 -4.18
N TYR A 184 10.87 8.25 -3.24
CA TYR A 184 10.33 7.04 -2.61
C TYR A 184 9.10 6.55 -3.36
N THR A 185 8.90 5.23 -3.36
CA THR A 185 7.65 4.63 -3.81
C THR A 185 6.72 4.45 -2.61
N VAL A 186 5.45 4.82 -2.76
CA VAL A 186 4.42 4.58 -1.76
C VAL A 186 3.48 3.47 -2.22
N ASP A 187 3.26 2.49 -1.35
CA ASP A 187 2.22 1.47 -1.50
C ASP A 187 1.17 1.66 -0.41
N PHE A 188 -0.07 1.30 -0.68
CA PHE A 188 -1.18 1.39 0.27
C PHE A 188 -1.60 -0.01 0.72
N VAL A 189 -1.80 -0.20 2.01
CA VAL A 189 -2.40 -1.40 2.58
C VAL A 189 -3.61 -1.03 3.43
N SER A 190 -4.67 -1.81 3.29
CA SER A 190 -5.83 -1.76 4.18
C SER A 190 -6.14 -3.15 4.74
N PRO A 191 -6.88 -3.26 5.86
CA PRO A 191 -7.22 -4.54 6.48
C PRO A 191 -7.78 -5.60 5.52
N LYS A 192 -8.60 -5.19 4.54
CA LYS A 192 -9.26 -6.07 3.57
C LYS A 192 -8.65 -5.98 2.16
N GLY A 193 -7.73 -5.04 1.93
CA GLY A 193 -7.38 -4.60 0.58
C GLY A 193 -8.55 -3.87 -0.11
N GLY A 194 -8.36 -3.49 -1.36
CA GLY A 194 -9.40 -2.84 -2.17
C GLY A 194 -9.67 -1.39 -1.76
N ASP A 195 -10.92 -0.97 -1.93
CA ASP A 195 -11.34 0.43 -1.85
C ASP A 195 -11.38 0.94 -0.40
N ILE A 196 -11.13 2.25 -0.25
CA ILE A 196 -11.15 2.93 1.04
C ILE A 196 -12.02 4.19 0.96
N PRO A 197 -12.77 4.53 2.03
CA PRO A 197 -13.47 5.80 2.11
C PRO A 197 -12.49 6.97 2.28
N LEU A 198 -12.77 8.09 1.61
CA LEU A 198 -12.02 9.34 1.74
C LEU A 198 -12.86 10.40 2.44
N ALA A 199 -12.20 11.19 3.29
CA ALA A 199 -12.78 12.34 3.99
C ALA A 199 -11.96 13.60 3.72
N TYR A 200 -12.59 14.77 3.95
CA TYR A 200 -11.96 16.09 3.88
C TYR A 200 -11.37 16.46 2.52
N ILE A 201 -11.99 15.99 1.43
CA ILE A 201 -11.62 16.40 0.07
C ILE A 201 -11.93 17.88 -0.12
N ASN A 202 -10.92 18.66 -0.49
CA ASN A 202 -11.02 20.08 -0.81
C ASN A 202 -10.42 20.36 -2.19
N THR A 203 -11.28 20.59 -3.19
CA THR A 203 -10.84 20.87 -4.57
C THR A 203 -10.33 22.31 -4.79
N SER A 204 -10.46 23.18 -3.79
CA SER A 204 -9.81 24.50 -3.79
C SER A 204 -8.33 24.42 -3.41
N ASP A 205 -7.90 23.34 -2.75
CA ASP A 205 -6.49 23.04 -2.52
C ASP A 205 -5.88 22.43 -3.80
N SER A 206 -4.83 23.05 -4.33
CA SER A 206 -4.24 22.67 -5.62
C SER A 206 -3.62 21.28 -5.59
N LEU A 207 -3.01 20.88 -4.47
CA LEU A 207 -2.37 19.58 -4.32
C LEU A 207 -3.43 18.48 -4.25
N GLN A 208 -4.47 18.67 -3.43
CA GLN A 208 -5.59 17.74 -3.38
C GLN A 208 -6.26 17.62 -4.74
N LYS A 209 -6.52 18.73 -5.43
CA LYS A 209 -7.11 18.73 -6.77
C LYS A 209 -6.25 17.94 -7.76
N GLN A 210 -4.94 18.16 -7.77
CA GLN A 210 -4.00 17.43 -8.64
C GLN A 210 -4.13 15.91 -8.44
N TYR A 211 -4.12 15.43 -7.20
CA TYR A 211 -4.18 13.99 -6.92
C TYR A 211 -5.58 13.40 -7.10
N LEU A 212 -6.64 14.16 -6.82
CA LEU A 212 -8.03 13.72 -7.03
C LEU A 212 -8.30 13.41 -8.51
N TYR A 213 -7.68 14.15 -9.44
CA TYR A 213 -7.79 13.93 -10.87
C TYR A 213 -6.65 13.09 -11.47
N ASN A 214 -5.76 12.55 -10.64
CA ASN A 214 -4.71 11.65 -11.09
C ASN A 214 -5.23 10.21 -11.06
N GLN A 215 -5.47 9.64 -12.26
CA GLN A 215 -6.06 8.30 -12.39
C GLN A 215 -5.17 7.19 -11.78
N ASP A 216 -3.85 7.27 -11.95
CA ASP A 216 -2.93 6.25 -11.45
C ASP A 216 -2.88 6.28 -9.90
N PHE A 217 -2.92 7.46 -9.30
CA PHE A 217 -3.02 7.63 -7.85
C PHE A 217 -4.37 7.16 -7.30
N MET A 218 -5.47 7.57 -7.94
CA MET A 218 -6.82 7.14 -7.55
C MET A 218 -7.00 5.63 -7.70
N TYR A 219 -6.33 5.01 -8.68
CA TYR A 219 -6.25 3.57 -8.80
C TYR A 219 -5.55 2.94 -7.58
N ALA A 220 -4.39 3.47 -7.18
CA ALA A 220 -3.62 2.94 -6.06
C ALA A 220 -4.38 2.95 -4.73
N ILE A 221 -5.22 3.95 -4.49
CA ILE A 221 -6.06 4.02 -3.27
C ILE A 221 -7.38 3.23 -3.39
N LYS A 222 -7.88 3.01 -4.61
CA LYS A 222 -9.04 2.13 -4.86
C LYS A 222 -8.69 0.64 -4.77
N TYR A 223 -7.45 0.29 -5.10
CA TYR A 223 -6.94 -1.08 -5.11
C TYR A 223 -5.79 -1.22 -4.11
N THR A 224 -6.04 -0.86 -2.85
CA THR A 224 -5.05 -1.07 -1.80
C THR A 224 -4.71 -2.56 -1.66
N LEU A 225 -3.46 -2.84 -1.30
CA LEU A 225 -3.02 -4.19 -1.00
C LEU A 225 -3.72 -4.69 0.26
N ASN A 226 -3.98 -6.00 0.33
CA ASN A 226 -4.29 -6.64 1.60
C ASN A 226 -3.00 -7.08 2.30
N PRO A 227 -3.02 -7.32 3.62
CA PRO A 227 -1.80 -7.61 4.38
C PRO A 227 -1.04 -8.86 3.91
N LYS A 228 -1.71 -9.84 3.28
CA LYS A 228 -1.06 -11.07 2.77
C LYS A 228 -0.23 -10.83 1.52
N GLN A 229 -0.45 -9.72 0.82
CA GLN A 229 0.33 -9.33 -0.36
C GLN A 229 1.60 -8.55 0.02
N ILE A 230 1.75 -8.19 1.29
CA ILE A 230 2.86 -7.37 1.76
C ILE A 230 4.07 -8.23 2.11
N ASP A 231 5.17 -8.00 1.39
CA ASP A 231 6.49 -8.41 1.83
C ASP A 231 7.15 -7.26 2.61
N TYR A 232 7.18 -7.39 3.94
CA TYR A 232 7.70 -6.36 4.83
C TYR A 232 9.13 -5.95 4.51
N ARG A 233 9.96 -6.85 3.94
CA ARG A 233 11.39 -6.60 3.65
C ARG A 233 11.61 -5.45 2.66
N ASN A 234 10.59 -5.14 1.86
CA ASN A 234 10.64 -4.07 0.86
C ASN A 234 10.48 -2.66 1.46
N TYR A 235 10.04 -2.54 2.71
CA TYR A 235 9.63 -1.27 3.30
C TYR A 235 10.65 -0.73 4.30
N LYS A 236 10.92 0.58 4.18
CA LYS A 236 11.79 1.33 5.09
C LYS A 236 11.02 2.01 6.20
N ALA A 237 9.73 2.26 5.98
CA ALA A 237 8.84 2.78 7.00
C ALA A 237 7.41 2.30 6.76
N VAL A 238 6.64 2.24 7.84
CA VAL A 238 5.17 2.24 7.80
C VAL A 238 4.65 3.60 8.26
N HIS A 239 3.59 4.07 7.62
CA HIS A 239 2.96 5.35 7.89
C HIS A 239 1.45 5.19 8.03
N TYR A 240 0.94 5.33 9.25
CA TYR A 240 -0.47 5.25 9.57
C TYR A 240 -1.14 6.60 9.30
N ILE A 241 -2.07 6.59 8.34
CA ILE A 241 -2.89 7.74 7.95
C ILE A 241 -4.08 7.86 8.92
N GLY A 242 -4.48 9.09 9.23
CA GLY A 242 -5.62 9.39 10.07
C GLY A 242 -6.91 9.67 9.30
N GLY A 243 -7.74 10.54 9.88
CA GLY A 243 -9.19 10.57 9.65
C GLY A 243 -9.91 9.54 10.53
N GLY A 244 -11.20 9.75 10.78
CA GLY A 244 -11.95 8.97 11.77
C GLY A 244 -12.00 7.47 11.48
N SER A 245 -11.84 7.04 10.23
CA SER A 245 -11.77 5.63 9.85
C SER A 245 -10.60 4.88 10.47
N ALA A 246 -9.49 5.57 10.77
CA ALA A 246 -8.27 4.97 11.33
C ALA A 246 -8.47 4.37 12.74
N MET A 247 -9.54 4.76 13.43
CA MET A 247 -9.93 4.18 14.71
C MET A 247 -10.45 2.74 14.61
N TYR A 248 -10.77 2.26 13.40
CA TYR A 248 -11.46 1.00 13.15
C TYR A 248 -10.74 0.15 12.11
N ASP A 249 -10.88 -1.17 12.22
CA ASP A 249 -10.29 -2.22 11.38
C ASP A 249 -8.74 -2.26 11.41
N VAL A 250 -8.04 -1.15 11.65
CA VAL A 250 -6.57 -1.06 11.64
C VAL A 250 -5.94 -1.39 13.00
N PRO A 251 -6.35 -0.78 14.14
CA PRO A 251 -5.68 -0.99 15.44
C PRO A 251 -5.67 -2.44 15.93
N GLU A 252 -6.67 -3.24 15.56
CA GLU A 252 -6.89 -4.63 15.96
C GLU A 252 -6.38 -5.65 14.93
N ASN A 253 -5.99 -5.22 13.73
CA ASN A 253 -5.57 -6.14 12.67
C ASN A 253 -4.18 -6.73 12.94
N SER A 254 -4.18 -8.00 13.36
CA SER A 254 -2.95 -8.73 13.71
C SER A 254 -1.92 -8.83 12.56
N ASP A 255 -2.37 -8.92 11.30
CA ASP A 255 -1.44 -8.97 10.16
C ASP A 255 -0.74 -7.62 9.94
N ILE A 256 -1.47 -6.52 10.01
CA ILE A 256 -0.90 -5.17 9.93
C ILE A 256 0.06 -4.92 11.11
N GLN A 257 -0.33 -5.30 12.34
CA GLN A 257 0.55 -5.18 13.50
C GLN A 257 1.85 -5.97 13.30
N ARG A 258 1.74 -7.21 12.80
CA ARG A 258 2.90 -8.06 12.49
C ARG A 258 3.80 -7.41 11.45
N ILE A 259 3.25 -6.93 10.33
CA ILE A 259 4.01 -6.25 9.28
C ILE A 259 4.74 -5.04 9.84
N ALA A 260 4.03 -4.16 10.58
CA ALA A 260 4.62 -2.95 11.15
C ALA A 260 5.78 -3.29 12.10
N MET A 261 5.62 -4.30 12.95
CA MET A 261 6.67 -4.73 13.86
C MET A 261 7.84 -5.44 13.17
N GLN A 262 7.61 -6.18 12.08
CA GLN A 262 8.69 -6.74 11.26
C GLN A 262 9.48 -5.63 10.55
N VAL A 263 8.81 -4.62 10.00
CA VAL A 263 9.50 -3.42 9.46
C VAL A 263 10.32 -2.74 10.55
N TYR A 264 9.78 -2.59 11.76
CA TYR A 264 10.48 -1.93 12.85
C TYR A 264 11.65 -2.77 13.42
N GLU A 265 11.46 -4.04 13.72
CA GLU A 265 12.47 -4.83 14.43
C GLU A 265 13.48 -5.49 13.48
N ASP A 266 13.02 -6.00 12.35
CA ASP A 266 13.84 -6.79 11.42
C ASP A 266 14.53 -5.87 10.40
N ASN A 267 13.78 -4.96 9.77
CA ASN A 267 14.37 -4.04 8.78
C ASN A 267 15.05 -2.82 9.41
N LYS A 268 14.94 -2.65 10.73
CA LYS A 268 15.32 -1.42 11.45
C LYS A 268 14.64 -0.18 10.86
N GLY A 269 13.44 -0.33 10.31
CA GLY A 269 12.65 0.74 9.68
C GLY A 269 11.94 1.65 10.68
N ILE A 270 11.13 2.57 10.16
CA ILE A 270 10.41 3.57 10.96
C ILE A 270 8.94 3.18 11.13
N ILE A 271 8.39 3.42 12.31
CA ILE A 271 6.94 3.46 12.53
C ILE A 271 6.54 4.92 12.60
N SER A 272 5.52 5.31 11.85
CA SER A 272 5.03 6.67 11.88
C SER A 272 3.52 6.77 11.80
N SER A 273 2.95 7.82 12.36
CA SER A 273 1.51 8.08 12.32
C SER A 273 1.21 9.57 12.30
N VAL A 274 0.01 9.93 11.86
CA VAL A 274 -0.50 11.30 11.97
C VAL A 274 -1.96 11.29 12.39
N CYS A 275 -2.38 12.29 13.18
CA CYS A 275 -3.78 12.48 13.56
C CYS A 275 -4.35 11.21 14.26
N HIS A 276 -5.51 10.72 13.82
CA HIS A 276 -6.11 9.46 14.27
C HIS A 276 -5.36 8.21 13.82
N GLY A 277 -4.42 8.30 12.86
CA GLY A 277 -3.57 7.18 12.46
C GLY A 277 -2.75 6.62 13.63
N THR A 278 -2.54 7.43 14.67
CA THR A 278 -1.90 7.02 15.93
C THR A 278 -2.67 5.90 16.65
N ALA A 279 -3.97 5.76 16.38
CA ALA A 279 -4.75 4.59 16.81
C ALA A 279 -4.13 3.27 16.32
N GLY A 280 -3.53 3.25 15.13
CA GLY A 280 -2.90 2.06 14.57
C GLY A 280 -1.64 1.60 15.31
N ILE A 281 -0.97 2.49 16.07
CA ILE A 281 0.27 2.15 16.78
C ILE A 281 0.04 1.78 18.24
N VAL A 282 -1.14 2.06 18.81
CA VAL A 282 -1.33 1.90 20.25
C VAL A 282 -1.06 0.46 20.68
N ASN A 283 -1.55 -0.53 19.91
CA ASN A 283 -1.52 -1.96 20.25
C ASN A 283 -0.21 -2.66 19.87
N LEU A 284 0.72 -1.96 19.22
CA LEU A 284 1.96 -2.56 18.75
C LEU A 284 2.81 -3.02 19.94
N ARG A 285 3.37 -4.23 19.82
CA ARG A 285 4.23 -4.85 20.84
C ARG A 285 5.53 -5.31 20.21
N THR A 286 6.63 -5.08 20.91
CA THR A 286 7.94 -5.62 20.57
C THR A 286 7.99 -7.12 20.84
N LYS A 287 9.01 -7.82 20.29
CA LYS A 287 9.23 -9.26 20.52
C LYS A 287 9.30 -9.66 21.99
N ASN A 288 9.66 -8.74 22.89
CA ASN A 288 9.70 -8.98 24.34
C ASN A 288 8.34 -8.78 25.04
N GLY A 289 7.26 -8.52 24.29
CA GLY A 289 5.90 -8.36 24.79
C GLY A 289 5.54 -6.96 25.28
N LYS A 290 6.51 -6.03 25.42
CA LYS A 290 6.24 -4.65 25.83
C LYS A 290 5.57 -3.87 24.71
N PHE A 291 4.66 -2.97 25.09
CA PHE A 291 4.08 -2.01 24.14
C PHE A 291 5.19 -1.18 23.50
N LEU A 292 5.10 -0.96 22.19
CA LEU A 292 6.05 -0.15 21.44
C LEU A 292 6.15 1.27 22.00
N VAL A 293 5.01 1.82 22.44
CA VAL A 293 4.88 3.18 22.96
C VAL A 293 5.40 3.33 24.40
N GLN A 294 5.74 2.23 25.08
CA GLN A 294 6.20 2.28 26.46
C GLN A 294 7.53 3.04 26.58
N GLY A 295 7.55 4.09 27.40
CA GLY A 295 8.70 4.97 27.60
C GLY A 295 9.01 5.86 26.40
N LYS A 296 8.06 6.02 25.46
CA LYS A 296 8.20 6.82 24.24
C LYS A 296 7.38 8.09 24.28
N THR A 297 7.90 9.15 23.66
CA THR A 297 7.13 10.36 23.40
C THR A 297 6.37 10.22 22.09
N ILE A 298 5.05 10.40 22.13
CA ILE A 298 4.12 10.19 21.01
C ILE A 298 3.23 11.42 20.86
N SER A 299 2.89 11.76 19.62
CA SER A 299 1.83 12.71 19.28
C SER A 299 0.73 12.03 18.46
N GLY A 300 -0.39 12.73 18.29
CA GLY A 300 -1.57 12.29 17.58
C GLY A 300 -2.69 13.31 17.76
N TYR A 301 -3.90 12.99 17.30
CA TYR A 301 -5.05 13.86 17.58
C TYR A 301 -5.39 13.79 19.08
N PRO A 302 -5.31 14.89 19.84
CA PRO A 302 -5.52 14.87 21.29
C PRO A 302 -6.99 14.64 21.66
N ASP A 303 -7.24 13.88 22.73
CA ASP A 303 -8.60 13.58 23.19
C ASP A 303 -9.37 14.85 23.59
N SER A 304 -8.66 15.92 23.96
CA SER A 304 -9.24 17.23 24.31
C SER A 304 -9.65 18.08 23.11
N PHE A 305 -9.19 17.74 21.90
CA PHE A 305 -9.60 18.41 20.66
C PHE A 305 -10.80 17.72 20.00
N GLU A 306 -11.16 16.52 20.47
CA GLU A 306 -12.39 15.87 20.05
C GLU A 306 -13.62 16.66 20.48
N LYS A 307 -14.63 16.67 19.62
CA LYS A 307 -15.95 17.14 20.01
C LYS A 307 -16.65 16.06 20.83
N GLN A 308 -16.38 16.04 22.14
CA GLN A 308 -16.81 14.98 23.05
C GLN A 308 -18.35 14.85 23.22
N ASP A 309 -19.10 15.90 22.91
CA ASP A 309 -20.57 15.90 22.85
C ASP A 309 -21.12 15.44 21.48
N GLY A 310 -20.25 15.22 20.50
CA GLY A 310 -20.63 14.77 19.17
C GLY A 310 -21.09 13.31 19.14
N GLU A 311 -22.11 13.02 18.33
CA GLU A 311 -22.65 11.65 18.20
C GLU A 311 -21.59 10.63 17.74
N TYR A 312 -20.66 11.03 16.85
CA TYR A 312 -19.58 10.16 16.39
C TYR A 312 -18.66 9.69 17.54
N PHE A 313 -18.44 10.54 18.54
CA PHE A 313 -17.51 10.29 19.64
C PHE A 313 -17.99 9.12 20.51
N LYS A 314 -19.31 8.94 20.65
CA LYS A 314 -19.92 7.81 21.39
C LYS A 314 -19.58 6.45 20.78
N HIS A 315 -19.15 6.42 19.52
CA HIS A 315 -18.78 5.21 18.79
C HIS A 315 -17.27 4.95 18.77
N PHE A 316 -16.45 5.79 19.40
CA PHE A 316 -15.01 5.55 19.49
C PHE A 316 -14.73 4.28 20.29
N PRO A 317 -13.89 3.36 19.78
CA PRO A 317 -13.57 2.12 20.50
C PRO A 317 -12.66 2.38 21.70
N PHE A 318 -11.88 3.46 21.66
CA PHE A 318 -11.01 3.94 22.73
C PHE A 318 -10.60 5.39 22.45
N LEU A 319 -9.95 6.02 23.43
CA LEU A 319 -9.35 7.35 23.31
C LEU A 319 -7.84 7.23 23.11
N ILE A 320 -7.28 7.88 22.09
CA ILE A 320 -5.90 7.66 21.64
C ILE A 320 -4.93 8.10 22.73
N GLN A 321 -5.04 9.35 23.20
CA GLN A 321 -4.10 9.89 24.17
C GLN A 321 -4.14 9.08 25.46
N LYS A 322 -5.34 8.84 26.01
CA LYS A 322 -5.50 8.01 27.21
C LYS A 322 -4.89 6.62 27.05
N THR A 323 -5.05 5.99 25.88
CA THR A 323 -4.52 4.63 25.63
C THR A 323 -3.00 4.62 25.54
N ILE A 324 -2.38 5.64 24.92
CA ILE A 324 -0.93 5.81 24.89
C ILE A 324 -0.37 5.94 26.31
N GLU A 325 -0.97 6.80 27.12
CA GLU A 325 -0.56 7.04 28.51
C GLU A 325 -0.70 5.79 29.38
N GLN A 326 -1.82 5.06 29.25
CA GLN A 326 -2.04 3.77 29.93
C GLN A 326 -1.01 2.70 29.55
N ARG A 327 -0.37 2.83 28.39
CA ARG A 327 0.65 1.90 27.90
C ARG A 327 2.07 2.38 28.21
N GLY A 328 2.19 3.39 29.06
CA GLY A 328 3.44 3.95 29.54
C GLY A 328 4.13 4.88 28.55
N GLY A 329 3.43 5.35 27.51
CA GLY A 329 3.91 6.41 26.64
C GLY A 329 3.61 7.80 27.20
N THR A 330 4.35 8.80 26.74
CA THR A 330 4.11 10.22 27.04
C THR A 330 3.46 10.87 25.83
N PHE A 331 2.23 11.36 25.97
CA PHE A 331 1.53 12.02 24.87
C PHE A 331 1.83 13.53 24.88
N LYS A 332 2.28 14.07 23.74
CA LYS A 332 2.55 15.50 23.57
C LYS A 332 1.81 16.07 22.37
N PHE A 333 1.31 17.29 22.56
CA PHE A 333 0.63 18.06 21.53
C PHE A 333 0.79 19.56 21.81
N SER A 334 0.60 20.33 20.75
CA SER A 334 0.60 21.78 20.73
C SER A 334 -0.83 22.32 20.64
N LYS A 335 -0.99 23.61 20.33
CA LYS A 335 -2.33 24.19 20.11
C LYS A 335 -3.04 23.48 18.94
N GLY A 336 -4.37 23.59 18.90
CA GLY A 336 -5.16 23.08 17.78
C GLY A 336 -4.77 23.73 16.46
N ASN A 337 -4.92 23.00 15.35
CA ASN A 337 -4.72 23.48 13.98
C ASN A 337 -3.31 24.01 13.63
N VAL A 338 -2.29 23.71 14.44
CA VAL A 338 -0.89 23.96 14.08
C VAL A 338 -0.15 22.65 13.90
N SER A 339 0.91 22.69 13.07
CA SER A 339 1.79 21.54 12.86
C SER A 339 2.57 21.20 14.13
N HIS A 340 2.60 19.94 14.52
CA HIS A 340 3.39 19.45 15.64
C HIS A 340 3.79 18.00 15.41
N VAL A 341 5.09 17.74 15.50
CA VAL A 341 5.71 16.45 15.19
C VAL A 341 6.62 16.05 16.34
N GLU A 342 6.44 14.85 16.84
CA GLU A 342 7.27 14.22 17.84
C GLU A 342 8.07 13.08 17.21
N GLN A 343 9.37 13.03 17.53
CA GLN A 343 10.28 11.99 17.06
C GLN A 343 11.03 11.41 18.26
N ASP A 344 10.78 10.12 18.53
CA ASP A 344 11.49 9.34 19.55
C ASP A 344 12.18 8.15 18.87
N GLY A 345 13.45 8.35 18.51
CA GLY A 345 14.20 7.39 17.69
C GLY A 345 13.51 7.14 16.35
N ARG A 346 13.09 5.88 16.12
CA ARG A 346 12.43 5.41 14.88
C ARG A 346 10.90 5.44 14.96
N ILE A 347 10.34 6.17 15.92
CA ILE A 347 8.90 6.43 16.03
C ILE A 347 8.67 7.91 15.76
N ILE A 348 7.95 8.24 14.69
CA ILE A 348 7.73 9.62 14.23
C ILE A 348 6.24 9.88 14.10
N THR A 349 5.69 10.78 14.90
CA THR A 349 4.23 10.95 15.04
C THR A 349 3.82 12.40 14.94
N GLY A 350 2.67 12.68 14.32
CA GLY A 350 2.16 14.03 14.07
C GLY A 350 0.75 14.24 14.61
N GLN A 351 0.45 15.47 15.01
CA GLN A 351 -0.79 15.81 15.72
C GLN A 351 -2.05 15.79 14.82
N ASN A 352 -1.94 16.32 13.59
CA ASN A 352 -3.07 16.64 12.72
C ASN A 352 -2.63 16.71 11.24
N PHE A 353 -3.54 17.02 10.32
CA PHE A 353 -3.21 17.07 8.89
C PHE A 353 -2.09 18.07 8.55
N GLN A 354 -1.98 19.20 9.27
CA GLN A 354 -0.88 20.18 9.12
C GLN A 354 0.49 19.59 9.47
N SER A 355 0.51 18.46 10.18
CA SER A 355 1.72 17.74 10.57
C SER A 355 2.18 16.71 9.54
N SER A 356 1.35 16.36 8.53
CA SER A 356 1.62 15.27 7.59
C SER A 356 2.91 15.46 6.80
N ASN A 357 3.12 16.64 6.23
CA ASN A 357 4.36 16.97 5.52
C ASN A 357 5.58 16.94 6.46
N GLY A 358 5.45 17.49 7.67
CA GLY A 358 6.52 17.47 8.68
C GLY A 358 6.93 16.06 9.10
N VAL A 359 5.96 15.16 9.29
CA VAL A 359 6.21 13.74 9.58
C VAL A 359 6.96 13.08 8.42
N ALA A 360 6.50 13.27 7.17
CA ALA A 360 7.15 12.72 5.99
C ALA A 360 8.60 13.23 5.84
N LEU A 361 8.84 14.53 6.03
CA LEU A 361 10.18 15.12 6.00
C LEU A 361 11.09 14.54 7.09
N LYS A 362 10.59 14.32 8.31
CA LYS A 362 11.37 13.68 9.39
C LYS A 362 11.73 12.23 9.09
N ILE A 363 10.83 11.49 8.44
CA ILE A 363 11.12 10.13 7.97
C ILE A 363 12.24 10.15 6.94
N ILE A 364 12.15 11.04 5.95
CA ILE A 364 13.17 11.20 4.91
C ILE A 364 14.51 11.57 5.56
N GLU A 365 14.54 12.60 6.40
CA GLU A 365 15.74 13.05 7.13
C GLU A 365 16.41 11.89 7.87
N TRP A 366 15.63 11.06 8.58
CA TRP A 366 16.15 9.88 9.28
C TRP A 366 16.75 8.86 8.32
N LEU A 367 16.02 8.51 7.25
CA LEU A 367 16.46 7.52 6.27
C LEU A 367 17.69 7.95 5.49
N GLU A 368 17.92 9.26 5.36
CA GLU A 368 19.09 9.81 4.69
C GLU A 368 20.32 9.90 5.57
N LYS A 369 20.16 10.26 6.85
CA LYS A 369 21.25 10.29 7.83
C LYS A 369 21.80 8.90 8.18
N ASN A 370 20.98 7.86 8.01
CA ASN A 370 21.30 6.47 8.36
C ASN A 370 21.35 5.56 7.11
N LYS A 371 21.90 6.08 6.00
CA LYS A 371 22.03 5.36 4.72
C LYS A 371 23.05 4.22 4.76
#